data_AF-A0A1Q8VS60-F1
#
_entry.id   AF-A0A1Q8VS60-F1
#
_cell.length_a   1.000
_cell.length_b   1.000
_cell.length_c   1.000
_cell.angle_alpha   90.00
_cell.angle_beta   90.00
_cell.angle_gamma   90.00
#
_symmetry.space_group_name_H-M   'P 1'
#
loop_
_entity.id
_entity.type
_entity.pdbx_description
1 polymer ?
#
loop_
_entity_poly.entity_id
_entity_poly.type
_entity_poly.pdbx_seq_one_letter_code
_entity_poly.pdbx_strand_id
1 'polypeptide(L)'
;MASLLNRILTLLGRAASDAVSDALSQKSSTPSGTSESRPSGSAETAQSRAPKSSAAKPSPTRPRSHDSGAAADATGPSARGVSVYDVSTLGLPDFAYSPDPDGEADPGEVVWAWVPFEEDPAQGKDRPVLVLARHETRLVVAQMTSKDHDRDAAQEARWGRFWHDVGTGAWDRQGRPSEVRLDRLLLVEPASVRREGATMNREVFDGVVAALRHHHS
;
A
#
# COMPACT_ATOMS: atom_id res chain seq x y z
N MET A 1 48.25 1.35 -21.36
CA MET A 1 48.41 2.64 -22.07
C MET A 1 47.24 2.79 -23.03
N ALA A 2 46.54 3.92 -22.98
CA ALA A 2 45.30 4.31 -23.69
C ALA A 2 44.02 3.55 -23.22
N SER A 3 43.12 4.05 -22.36
CA SER A 3 42.53 5.38 -22.11
C SER A 3 41.44 5.81 -23.10
N LEU A 4 40.22 5.90 -22.55
CA LEU A 4 39.17 6.91 -22.81
C LEU A 4 38.51 6.95 -24.20
N LEU A 5 37.17 6.88 -24.23
CA LEU A 5 36.33 8.09 -24.42
C LEU A 5 34.83 7.79 -24.34
N ASN A 6 34.20 8.41 -23.34
CA ASN A 6 32.79 8.81 -23.35
C ASN A 6 32.46 9.63 -24.61
N ARG A 7 31.24 9.49 -25.15
CA ARG A 7 30.54 10.62 -25.76
C ARG A 7 29.09 10.67 -25.29
N ILE A 8 28.75 11.88 -24.87
CA ILE A 8 27.52 12.34 -24.23
C ILE A 8 26.82 13.27 -25.24
N LEU A 9 25.51 13.43 -25.03
CA LEU A 9 24.60 14.54 -25.39
C LEU A 9 23.89 14.49 -26.75
N THR A 10 22.67 15.00 -26.95
CA THR A 10 21.38 15.24 -26.23
C THR A 10 20.49 15.94 -27.29
N LEU A 11 19.17 16.04 -27.03
CA LEU A 11 18.17 17.03 -27.52
C LEU A 11 17.46 16.67 -28.83
N LEU A 12 16.19 17.03 -29.08
CA LEU A 12 15.03 17.54 -28.34
C LEU A 12 13.94 17.80 -29.41
N GLY A 13 12.66 17.59 -29.11
CA GLY A 13 11.54 18.11 -29.92
C GLY A 13 10.21 17.53 -29.45
N ARG A 14 9.64 18.02 -28.34
CA ARG A 14 8.58 19.06 -28.25
C ARG A 14 7.33 18.77 -29.08
N ALA A 15 6.29 18.39 -28.35
CA ALA A 15 4.89 18.38 -28.73
C ALA A 15 4.30 19.81 -28.79
N ALA A 16 3.31 19.99 -29.65
CA ALA A 16 2.38 21.11 -29.65
C ALA A 16 0.96 20.55 -29.79
N SER A 17 0.06 20.95 -28.89
CA SER A 17 -1.39 20.85 -29.09
C SER A 17 -2.04 21.96 -28.28
N ASP A 18 -2.68 22.88 -29.01
CA ASP A 18 -3.50 23.98 -28.53
C ASP A 18 -4.93 23.51 -28.22
N ALA A 19 -5.55 24.10 -27.18
CA ALA A 19 -6.96 24.52 -27.10
C ALA A 19 -7.24 24.95 -25.64
N VAL A 20 -7.41 26.24 -25.33
CA VAL A 20 -8.67 27.01 -25.31
C VAL A 20 -9.76 26.42 -24.40
N SER A 21 -10.01 27.07 -23.26
CA SER A 21 -11.24 27.86 -23.04
C SER A 21 -11.21 28.56 -21.67
N ASP A 22 -11.29 29.88 -21.73
CA ASP A 22 -11.61 30.78 -20.63
C ASP A 22 -13.15 30.94 -20.59
N ALA A 23 -13.73 30.91 -19.40
CA ALA A 23 -15.15 31.13 -19.19
C ALA A 23 -15.36 31.97 -17.93
N LEU A 24 -15.36 33.28 -18.15
CA LEU A 24 -15.98 34.28 -17.29
C LEU A 24 -17.51 34.17 -17.39
N SER A 25 -18.19 34.16 -16.25
CA SER A 25 -19.52 34.82 -16.14
C SER A 25 -19.83 35.18 -14.69
N GLN A 26 -20.06 36.48 -14.51
CA GLN A 26 -20.41 37.18 -13.29
C GLN A 26 -21.94 37.22 -13.09
N LYS A 27 -22.35 37.10 -11.81
CA LYS A 27 -23.21 38.02 -11.02
C LYS A 27 -24.66 38.35 -11.46
N SER A 28 -25.58 38.13 -10.50
CA SER A 28 -26.71 39.01 -10.13
C SER A 28 -27.32 38.53 -8.79
N SER A 29 -27.13 39.22 -7.64
CA SER A 29 -27.93 40.30 -7.01
C SER A 29 -29.32 39.93 -6.43
N THR A 30 -29.38 39.84 -5.08
CA THR A 30 -30.39 40.26 -4.05
C THR A 30 -31.90 40.38 -4.36
N PRO A 31 -32.78 40.10 -3.37
CA PRO A 31 -33.29 41.20 -2.53
C PRO A 31 -33.42 40.89 -1.02
N SER A 32 -33.49 41.99 -0.25
CA SER A 32 -33.74 42.10 1.19
C SER A 32 -35.20 41.84 1.59
N GLY A 33 -35.41 41.32 2.80
CA GLY A 33 -36.72 41.26 3.46
C GLY A 33 -36.56 41.10 4.97
N THR A 34 -36.76 42.20 5.70
CA THR A 34 -36.76 42.34 7.16
C THR A 34 -38.04 41.75 7.76
N SER A 35 -37.95 41.02 8.88
CA SER A 35 -38.93 41.14 9.99
C SER A 35 -38.42 40.46 11.26
N GLU A 36 -38.58 41.21 12.35
CA GLU A 36 -38.16 40.96 13.73
C GLU A 36 -38.91 39.81 14.42
N SER A 37 -38.31 39.20 15.45
CA SER A 37 -38.88 39.04 16.81
C SER A 37 -37.99 38.13 17.69
N ARG A 38 -37.50 38.70 18.80
CA ARG A 38 -37.00 38.02 20.02
C ARG A 38 -38.04 38.26 21.14
N PRO A 39 -37.86 37.79 22.39
CA PRO A 39 -37.41 36.49 22.92
C PRO A 39 -38.34 36.02 24.08
N SER A 40 -38.16 34.82 24.68
CA SER A 40 -38.43 34.61 26.13
C SER A 40 -38.03 33.22 26.67
N GLY A 41 -37.49 33.20 27.89
CA GLY A 41 -37.30 32.04 28.80
C GLY A 41 -35.84 31.58 28.93
N SER A 42 -34.99 32.11 29.82
CA SER A 42 -34.92 31.98 31.31
C SER A 42 -34.80 30.50 31.77
N ALA A 43 -33.59 30.04 32.14
CA ALA A 43 -33.08 29.90 33.53
C ALA A 43 -33.44 28.49 34.09
N GLU A 44 -32.71 27.76 34.95
CA GLU A 44 -31.44 27.86 35.67
C GLU A 44 -31.14 26.44 36.24
N THR A 45 -29.85 26.15 36.51
CA THR A 45 -29.24 25.29 37.57
C THR A 45 -29.94 24.07 38.20
N ALA A 46 -29.17 22.98 38.35
CA ALA A 46 -28.71 22.38 39.63
C ALA A 46 -28.48 20.86 39.48
N GLN A 47 -27.22 20.38 39.47
CA GLN A 47 -26.57 19.68 40.59
C GLN A 47 -27.37 18.54 41.25
N SER A 48 -26.87 17.30 41.15
CA SER A 48 -26.26 16.57 42.29
C SER A 48 -26.29 15.03 42.18
N ARG A 49 -25.24 14.43 42.75
CA ARG A 49 -25.12 13.11 43.40
C ARG A 49 -24.72 11.86 42.58
N ALA A 50 -23.45 11.51 42.76
CA ALA A 50 -23.00 10.13 42.98
C ALA A 50 -23.47 9.61 44.36
N PRO A 51 -23.47 8.27 44.57
CA PRO A 51 -22.44 7.69 45.44
C PRO A 51 -21.83 6.36 44.93
N LYS A 52 -20.84 5.89 45.72
CA LYS A 52 -19.75 4.94 45.45
C LYS A 52 -20.06 3.45 45.76
N SER A 53 -19.09 2.60 45.35
CA SER A 53 -18.58 1.37 46.02
C SER A 53 -19.29 0.03 45.70
N SER A 54 -18.66 -1.15 45.52
CA SER A 54 -17.32 -1.70 45.82
C SER A 54 -17.08 -3.07 45.12
N ALA A 55 -15.80 -3.50 45.03
CA ALA A 55 -15.25 -4.87 45.18
C ALA A 55 -15.19 -5.91 44.02
N ALA A 56 -13.96 -6.13 43.54
CA ALA A 56 -13.16 -7.40 43.48
C ALA A 56 -13.57 -8.67 42.66
N LYS A 57 -12.78 -8.91 41.59
CA LYS A 57 -12.10 -10.12 41.02
C LYS A 57 -12.39 -11.55 41.57
N PRO A 58 -12.30 -12.64 40.74
CA PRO A 58 -10.99 -13.15 40.27
C PRO A 58 -10.90 -13.73 38.82
N SER A 59 -9.66 -13.89 38.38
CA SER A 59 -9.18 -14.42 37.10
C SER A 59 -9.09 -15.95 37.08
N PRO A 60 -9.17 -16.61 35.90
CA PRO A 60 -8.59 -17.94 35.70
C PRO A 60 -7.33 -17.90 34.82
N THR A 61 -6.24 -18.40 35.38
CA THR A 61 -4.96 -18.70 34.71
C THR A 61 -5.10 -20.04 33.98
N ARG A 62 -4.79 -20.08 32.67
CA ARG A 62 -4.63 -21.34 31.92
C ARG A 62 -3.19 -21.43 31.38
N PRO A 63 -2.50 -22.57 31.52
CA PRO A 63 -1.08 -22.69 31.19
C PRO A 63 -0.86 -22.70 29.68
N ARG A 64 0.19 -22.00 29.24
CA ARG A 64 0.73 -22.06 27.88
C ARG A 64 1.61 -23.31 27.77
N SER A 65 1.22 -24.23 26.91
CA SER A 65 2.10 -25.25 26.36
C SER A 65 3.06 -24.56 25.39
N HIS A 66 4.33 -24.46 25.78
CA HIS A 66 5.43 -24.19 24.88
C HIS A 66 5.68 -25.47 24.08
N ASP A 67 5.26 -25.50 22.82
CA ASP A 67 5.87 -26.39 21.85
C ASP A 67 6.98 -25.61 21.16
N SER A 68 8.20 -26.12 21.31
CA SER A 68 9.42 -25.56 20.75
C SER A 68 9.84 -26.52 19.65
N GLY A 69 9.87 -26.06 18.39
CA GLY A 69 10.41 -26.87 17.30
C GLY A 69 10.35 -26.23 15.93
N ALA A 70 11.47 -25.61 15.55
CA ALA A 70 11.99 -25.39 14.18
C ALA A 70 11.18 -24.44 13.26
N ALA A 71 11.72 -23.39 12.63
CA ALA A 71 13.06 -22.85 12.54
C ALA A 71 12.94 -21.31 12.48
N ALA A 72 13.60 -20.62 13.39
CA ALA A 72 13.77 -19.17 13.34
C ALA A 72 15.17 -18.92 12.80
N ASP A 73 15.29 -18.32 11.61
CA ASP A 73 16.14 -17.15 11.38
C ASP A 73 16.19 -16.79 9.90
N ALA A 74 15.30 -15.89 9.49
CA ALA A 74 15.48 -14.96 8.36
C ALA A 74 14.39 -13.87 8.33
N THR A 75 13.85 -13.43 9.47
CA THR A 75 12.68 -12.55 9.48
C THR A 75 12.82 -11.47 10.54
N GLY A 76 12.90 -10.22 10.09
CA GLY A 76 12.79 -9.05 10.97
C GLY A 76 11.45 -9.02 11.74
N PRO A 77 11.24 -8.04 12.64
CA PRO A 77 10.02 -7.96 13.44
C PRO A 77 8.75 -8.03 12.56
N SER A 78 7.92 -9.04 12.78
CA SER A 78 6.63 -9.21 12.09
C SER A 78 5.58 -8.32 12.72
N ALA A 79 5.06 -7.37 11.96
CA ALA A 79 3.92 -6.56 12.37
C ALA A 79 2.68 -7.08 11.64
N ARG A 80 1.68 -7.53 12.42
CA ARG A 80 0.40 -8.08 11.91
C ARG A 80 0.57 -9.21 10.89
N GLY A 81 1.53 -10.11 11.08
CA GLY A 81 1.79 -11.22 10.16
C GLY A 81 2.46 -10.79 8.85
N VAL A 82 3.06 -9.60 8.82
CA VAL A 82 3.78 -9.06 7.66
C VAL A 82 5.22 -8.76 8.04
N SER A 83 6.15 -9.20 7.19
CA SER A 83 7.60 -9.06 7.36
C SER A 83 8.28 -8.85 6.01
N VAL A 84 9.55 -8.48 5.98
CA VAL A 84 10.32 -8.35 4.74
C VAL A 84 10.73 -9.73 4.24
N TYR A 85 10.58 -9.99 2.93
CA TYR A 85 11.18 -11.14 2.27
C TYR A 85 12.63 -10.82 1.92
N ASP A 86 13.59 -11.48 2.57
CA ASP A 86 15.02 -11.22 2.37
C ASP A 86 15.54 -11.89 1.10
N VAL A 87 15.44 -11.17 -0.03
CA VAL A 87 15.94 -11.62 -1.34
C VAL A 87 17.44 -11.88 -1.32
N SER A 88 18.21 -11.19 -0.48
CA SER A 88 19.68 -11.36 -0.44
C SER A 88 20.09 -12.70 0.16
N THR A 89 19.31 -13.20 1.11
CA THR A 89 19.54 -14.49 1.78
C THR A 89 18.81 -15.63 1.08
N LEU A 90 17.56 -15.42 0.65
CA LEU A 90 16.67 -16.46 0.11
C LEU A 90 16.71 -16.56 -1.43
N GLY A 91 17.23 -15.54 -2.10
CA GLY A 91 17.07 -15.38 -3.55
C GLY A 91 15.67 -14.90 -3.94
N LEU A 92 15.46 -14.68 -5.24
CA LEU A 92 14.13 -14.37 -5.77
C LEU A 92 13.17 -15.55 -5.54
N PRO A 93 11.89 -15.28 -5.25
CA PRO A 93 10.91 -16.35 -5.03
C PRO A 93 10.62 -17.10 -6.34
N ASP A 94 10.10 -18.32 -6.21
CA ASP A 94 9.58 -19.10 -7.34
C ASP A 94 8.27 -18.49 -7.85
N PHE A 95 8.40 -17.48 -8.72
CA PHE A 95 7.27 -16.77 -9.30
C PHE A 95 6.27 -17.73 -9.98
N ALA A 96 4.99 -17.55 -9.67
CA ALA A 96 3.90 -18.33 -10.24
C ALA A 96 2.77 -17.41 -10.70
N TYR A 97 2.03 -17.83 -11.72
CA TYR A 97 0.79 -17.19 -12.12
C TYR A 97 -0.31 -18.25 -12.13
N SER A 98 -1.17 -18.21 -11.13
CA SER A 98 -2.28 -19.14 -10.94
C SER A 98 -3.41 -18.46 -10.16
N PRO A 99 -3.94 -17.31 -10.64
CA PRO A 99 -5.00 -16.61 -9.93
C PRO A 99 -6.27 -17.45 -9.92
N ASP A 100 -6.89 -17.59 -8.76
CA ASP A 100 -8.19 -18.25 -8.58
C ASP A 100 -9.00 -17.40 -7.58
N PRO A 101 -9.99 -16.61 -8.03
CA PRO A 101 -10.72 -15.68 -7.19
C PRO A 101 -11.77 -16.39 -6.32
N ASP A 102 -11.32 -17.34 -5.49
CA ASP A 102 -12.13 -18.16 -4.59
C ASP A 102 -12.29 -17.54 -3.18
N GLY A 103 -11.54 -16.46 -2.92
CA GLY A 103 -11.53 -15.71 -1.66
C GLY A 103 -10.25 -15.90 -0.86
N GLU A 104 -9.41 -16.86 -1.22
CA GLU A 104 -8.01 -16.94 -0.80
C GLU A 104 -7.14 -16.17 -1.80
N ALA A 105 -5.96 -15.73 -1.36
CA ALA A 105 -5.07 -14.93 -2.21
C ALA A 105 -4.08 -15.81 -2.95
N ASP A 106 -4.03 -15.68 -4.28
CA ASP A 106 -3.19 -16.50 -5.14
C ASP A 106 -2.20 -15.70 -6.01
N PRO A 107 -1.06 -16.32 -6.41
CA PRO A 107 -0.11 -15.68 -7.30
C PRO A 107 -0.74 -15.17 -8.60
N GLY A 108 -0.54 -13.89 -8.91
CA GLY A 108 -1.20 -13.19 -10.01
C GLY A 108 -2.40 -12.34 -9.57
N GLU A 109 -2.80 -12.39 -8.30
CA GLU A 109 -3.84 -11.51 -7.76
C GLU A 109 -3.27 -10.28 -7.06
N VAL A 110 -3.99 -9.17 -7.16
CA VAL A 110 -3.80 -7.97 -6.36
C VAL A 110 -4.78 -8.03 -5.21
N VAL A 111 -4.28 -8.02 -3.98
CA VAL A 111 -5.08 -8.09 -2.75
C VAL A 111 -4.74 -6.94 -1.82
N TRP A 112 -5.61 -6.66 -0.85
CA TRP A 112 -5.34 -5.63 0.15
C TRP A 112 -4.69 -6.24 1.39
N ALA A 113 -3.56 -5.68 1.80
CA ALA A 113 -2.86 -6.10 3.01
C ALA A 113 -2.35 -4.87 3.78
N TRP A 114 -2.12 -5.07 5.08
CA TRP A 114 -1.43 -4.07 5.87
C TRP A 114 0.06 -4.05 5.50
N VAL A 115 0.58 -2.89 5.10
CA VAL A 115 1.99 -2.74 4.73
C VAL A 115 2.71 -1.85 5.74
N PRO A 116 3.75 -2.37 6.45
CA PRO A 116 4.55 -1.58 7.36
C PRO A 116 5.30 -0.46 6.65
N PHE A 117 5.41 0.70 7.32
CA PHE A 117 6.34 1.75 6.91
C PHE A 117 7.78 1.28 7.10
N GLU A 118 8.72 1.89 6.38
CA GLU A 118 10.12 1.49 6.42
C GLU A 118 10.85 2.10 7.61
N GLU A 119 10.48 3.32 7.96
CA GLU A 119 11.09 4.09 9.04
C GLU A 119 10.65 3.58 10.41
N ASP A 120 9.42 3.05 10.50
CA ASP A 120 8.85 2.48 11.71
C ASP A 120 7.92 1.30 11.36
N PRO A 121 8.40 0.05 11.47
CA PRO A 121 7.60 -1.15 11.21
C PRO A 121 6.44 -1.37 12.17
N ALA A 122 6.34 -0.63 13.29
CA ALA A 122 5.14 -0.67 14.13
C ALA A 122 3.98 0.12 13.50
N GLN A 123 4.29 1.04 12.60
CA GLN A 123 3.34 1.82 11.81
C GLN A 123 3.22 1.28 10.39
N GLY A 124 2.11 1.61 9.75
CA GLY A 124 1.81 1.15 8.39
C GLY A 124 0.39 1.45 8.02
N LYS A 125 0.02 1.09 6.79
CA LYS A 125 -1.34 1.29 6.29
C LYS A 125 -1.73 0.20 5.31
N ASP A 126 -3.03 0.07 5.08
CA ASP A 126 -3.54 -0.85 4.09
C ASP A 126 -3.26 -0.34 2.69
N ARG A 127 -2.80 -1.25 1.83
CA ARG A 127 -2.45 -0.98 0.45
C ARG A 127 -2.77 -2.20 -0.42
N PRO A 128 -3.00 -2.00 -1.73
CA PRO A 128 -2.92 -3.09 -2.67
C PRO A 128 -1.49 -3.65 -2.69
N VAL A 129 -1.40 -4.96 -2.80
CA VAL A 129 -0.16 -5.72 -3.00
C VAL A 129 -0.39 -6.77 -4.08
N LEU A 130 0.59 -6.99 -4.95
CA LEU A 130 0.57 -8.07 -5.94
C LEU A 130 1.16 -9.33 -5.30
N VAL A 131 0.40 -10.43 -5.31
CA VAL A 131 0.90 -11.75 -4.90
C VAL A 131 1.76 -12.32 -6.01
N LEU A 132 3.02 -12.62 -5.70
CA LEU A 132 4.04 -13.06 -6.66
C LEU A 132 4.28 -14.57 -6.61
N ALA A 133 4.22 -15.14 -5.41
CA ALA A 133 4.53 -16.54 -5.16
C ALA A 133 3.99 -16.98 -3.80
N ARG A 134 3.94 -18.29 -3.59
CA ARG A 134 3.83 -18.90 -2.27
C ARG A 134 5.23 -19.26 -1.77
N HIS A 135 5.51 -18.99 -0.51
CA HIS A 135 6.73 -19.39 0.16
C HIS A 135 6.37 -20.05 1.48
N GLU A 136 6.55 -21.37 1.54
CA GLU A 136 6.03 -22.21 2.63
C GLU A 136 4.51 -22.00 2.83
N THR A 137 4.12 -21.49 4.00
CA THR A 137 2.72 -21.20 4.37
C THR A 137 2.34 -19.73 4.15
N ARG A 138 3.25 -18.92 3.59
CA ARG A 138 3.12 -17.48 3.43
C ARG A 138 3.08 -17.08 1.95
N LEU A 139 2.69 -15.84 1.72
CA LEU A 139 2.66 -15.21 0.40
C LEU A 139 3.85 -14.26 0.28
N VAL A 140 4.55 -14.32 -0.84
CA VAL A 140 5.51 -13.27 -1.22
C VAL A 140 4.79 -12.25 -2.08
N VAL A 141 4.82 -10.99 -1.66
CA VAL A 141 4.06 -9.91 -2.30
C VAL A 141 4.91 -8.69 -2.60
N ALA A 142 4.55 -7.95 -3.66
CA ALA A 142 5.09 -6.63 -3.96
C ALA A 142 4.09 -5.53 -3.59
N GLN A 143 4.57 -4.48 -2.94
CA GLN A 143 3.77 -3.30 -2.60
C GLN A 143 3.33 -2.57 -3.87
N MET A 144 2.07 -2.13 -3.92
CA MET A 144 1.56 -1.28 -5.01
C MET A 144 1.24 0.14 -4.54
N THR A 145 1.26 1.08 -5.51
CA THR A 145 0.88 2.48 -5.32
C THR A 145 0.26 3.03 -6.60
N SER A 146 -0.65 4.00 -6.47
CA SER A 146 -1.14 4.79 -7.61
C SER A 146 -0.46 6.17 -7.69
N LYS A 147 0.63 6.36 -6.95
CA LYS A 147 1.46 7.57 -7.04
C LYS A 147 2.39 7.35 -8.23
N ASP A 148 2.32 8.25 -9.19
CA ASP A 148 3.24 8.31 -10.32
C ASP A 148 4.65 8.66 -9.81
N HIS A 149 5.59 7.76 -10.06
CA HIS A 149 7.01 7.92 -9.74
C HIS A 149 7.90 8.10 -10.97
N ASP A 150 7.37 8.26 -12.18
CA ASP A 150 8.18 8.48 -13.38
C ASP A 150 9.00 9.77 -13.28
N ARG A 151 8.34 10.83 -12.81
CA ARG A 151 8.96 12.17 -12.71
C ARG A 151 9.97 12.26 -11.57
N ASP A 152 9.87 11.41 -10.56
CA ASP A 152 10.76 11.36 -9.41
C ASP A 152 11.63 10.10 -9.34
N ALA A 153 11.64 9.26 -10.39
CA ALA A 153 12.37 7.99 -10.43
C ALA A 153 13.85 8.11 -10.03
N ALA A 154 14.55 9.13 -10.54
CA ALA A 154 15.95 9.38 -10.19
C ALA A 154 16.13 9.82 -8.72
N GLN A 155 15.11 10.44 -8.13
CA GLN A 155 15.09 10.79 -6.72
C GLN A 155 14.76 9.56 -5.86
N GLU A 156 13.78 8.75 -6.25
CA GLU A 156 13.42 7.48 -5.61
C GLU A 156 14.60 6.50 -5.57
N ALA A 157 15.32 6.34 -6.69
CA ALA A 157 16.48 5.47 -6.79
C ALA A 157 17.63 5.88 -5.84
N ARG A 158 17.77 7.18 -5.52
CA ARG A 158 18.75 7.64 -4.51
C ARG A 158 18.42 7.18 -3.10
N TRP A 159 17.16 6.86 -2.85
CA TRP A 159 16.68 6.26 -1.61
C TRP A 159 16.56 4.73 -1.72
N GLY A 160 17.06 4.13 -2.80
CA GLY A 160 16.99 2.68 -3.04
C GLY A 160 15.61 2.18 -3.43
N ARG A 161 14.68 3.07 -3.83
CA ARG A 161 13.31 2.69 -4.20
C ARG A 161 13.18 2.59 -5.71
N PHE A 162 12.63 1.49 -6.19
CA PHE A 162 12.45 1.20 -7.60
C PHE A 162 11.03 0.75 -7.86
N TRP A 163 10.39 1.38 -8.85
CA TRP A 163 9.00 1.17 -9.19
C TRP A 163 8.87 0.71 -10.64
N HIS A 164 7.84 -0.09 -10.93
CA HIS A 164 7.51 -0.56 -12.27
C HIS A 164 6.04 -0.35 -12.56
N ASP A 165 5.72 0.22 -13.71
CA ASP A 165 4.35 0.43 -14.16
C ASP A 165 3.59 -0.87 -14.35
N VAL A 166 2.36 -0.90 -13.85
CA VAL A 166 1.41 -2.00 -14.11
C VAL A 166 0.10 -1.49 -14.73
N GLY A 167 0.01 -0.20 -15.02
CA GLY A 167 -1.16 0.40 -15.65
C GLY A 167 -2.38 0.41 -14.73
N THR A 168 -3.57 0.29 -15.31
CA THR A 168 -4.85 0.35 -14.60
C THR A 168 -5.43 -1.04 -14.38
N GLY A 169 -6.30 -1.20 -13.38
CA GLY A 169 -7.01 -2.45 -13.17
C GLY A 169 -8.08 -2.36 -12.08
N ALA A 170 -8.84 -3.45 -11.92
CA ALA A 170 -10.00 -3.50 -11.03
C ALA A 170 -9.64 -3.36 -9.54
N TRP A 171 -8.36 -3.45 -9.18
CA TRP A 171 -7.86 -3.20 -7.82
C TRP A 171 -7.98 -1.73 -7.39
N ASP A 172 -8.05 -0.79 -8.33
CA ASP A 172 -8.35 0.61 -8.05
C ASP A 172 -9.71 0.98 -8.64
N ARG A 173 -10.69 1.27 -7.77
CA ARG A 173 -12.04 1.70 -8.17
C ARG A 173 -12.06 2.98 -8.99
N GLN A 174 -11.04 3.83 -8.89
CA GLN A 174 -10.89 5.03 -9.71
C GLN A 174 -10.20 4.74 -11.06
N GLY A 175 -9.72 3.51 -11.27
CA GLY A 175 -9.03 3.10 -12.49
C GLY A 175 -7.72 3.86 -12.74
N ARG A 176 -7.03 4.28 -11.68
CA ARG A 176 -5.79 5.06 -11.81
C ARG A 176 -4.63 4.14 -12.20
N PRO A 177 -3.68 4.65 -13.02
CA PRO A 177 -2.42 3.95 -13.24
C PRO A 177 -1.73 3.66 -11.90
N SER A 178 -1.17 2.47 -11.80
CA SER A 178 -0.51 1.94 -10.61
C SER A 178 0.86 1.41 -10.96
N GLU A 179 1.70 1.35 -9.94
CA GLU A 179 3.06 0.84 -9.99
C GLU A 179 3.28 -0.20 -8.88
N VAL A 180 4.18 -1.15 -9.13
CA VAL A 180 4.67 -2.12 -8.15
C VAL A 180 6.09 -1.76 -7.70
N ARG A 181 6.40 -1.99 -6.43
CA ARG A 181 7.74 -1.79 -5.88
C ARG A 181 8.63 -3.02 -6.11
N LEU A 182 9.85 -2.80 -6.57
CA LEU A 182 10.79 -3.86 -6.96
C LEU A 182 11.86 -4.18 -5.90
N ASP A 183 12.29 -3.17 -5.13
CA ASP A 183 13.39 -3.29 -4.16
C ASP A 183 12.99 -3.96 -2.85
N ARG A 184 11.68 -3.97 -2.54
CA ARG A 184 11.15 -4.43 -1.26
C ARG A 184 9.99 -5.40 -1.45
N LEU A 185 10.30 -6.69 -1.31
CA LEU A 185 9.30 -7.76 -1.23
C LEU A 185 8.91 -8.03 0.22
N LEU A 186 7.67 -8.46 0.44
CA LEU A 186 7.13 -8.76 1.76
C LEU A 186 6.66 -10.20 1.85
N LEU A 187 6.83 -10.82 3.01
CA LEU A 187 6.17 -12.04 3.42
C LEU A 187 4.91 -11.70 4.20
N VAL A 188 3.77 -12.23 3.76
CA VAL A 188 2.45 -12.00 4.35
C VAL A 188 1.82 -13.33 4.74
N GLU A 189 1.32 -13.42 5.97
CA GLU A 189 0.45 -14.52 6.40
C GLU A 189 -0.88 -14.43 5.64
N PRO A 190 -1.40 -15.52 5.03
CA PRO A 190 -2.66 -15.49 4.28
C PRO A 190 -3.82 -14.91 5.09
N ALA A 191 -3.90 -15.21 6.39
CA ALA A 191 -4.91 -14.69 7.29
C ALA A 191 -4.86 -13.16 7.51
N SER A 192 -3.75 -12.51 7.15
CA SER A 192 -3.58 -11.05 7.21
C SER A 192 -4.03 -10.34 5.93
N VAL A 193 -4.38 -11.09 4.88
CA VAL A 193 -4.96 -10.55 3.65
C VAL A 193 -6.42 -10.18 3.88
N ARG A 194 -6.82 -9.04 3.31
CA ARG A 194 -8.20 -8.57 3.31
C ARG A 194 -8.90 -8.98 2.01
N ARG A 195 -10.18 -9.30 2.11
CA ARG A 195 -11.04 -9.86 1.04
C ARG A 195 -11.38 -8.93 -0.13
N GLU A 196 -10.58 -7.90 -0.38
CA GLU A 196 -10.69 -7.07 -1.57
C GLU A 196 -9.55 -7.46 -2.49
N GLY A 197 -9.87 -7.91 -3.70
CA GLY A 197 -8.86 -8.31 -4.67
C GLY A 197 -9.32 -8.26 -6.12
N ALA A 198 -8.36 -8.38 -7.03
CA ALA A 198 -8.56 -8.44 -8.46
C ALA A 198 -7.45 -9.25 -9.12
N THR A 199 -7.76 -9.96 -10.19
CA THR A 199 -6.74 -10.67 -10.98
C THR A 199 -5.96 -9.67 -11.84
N MET A 200 -4.62 -9.72 -11.75
CA MET A 200 -3.74 -9.01 -12.67
C MET A 200 -3.67 -9.77 -14.00
N ASN A 201 -3.65 -9.03 -15.10
CA ASN A 201 -3.44 -9.63 -16.43
C ASN A 201 -2.07 -10.34 -16.49
N ARG A 202 -2.02 -11.50 -17.16
CA ARG A 202 -0.85 -12.37 -17.28
C ARG A 202 0.36 -11.63 -17.86
N GLU A 203 0.18 -10.87 -18.94
CA GLU A 203 1.26 -10.16 -19.60
C GLU A 203 1.86 -9.06 -18.71
N VAL A 204 1.02 -8.35 -17.94
CA VAL A 204 1.48 -7.36 -16.95
C VAL A 204 2.26 -8.04 -15.83
N PHE A 205 1.76 -9.16 -15.30
CA PHE A 205 2.45 -9.94 -14.28
C PHE A 205 3.84 -10.42 -14.75
N ASP A 206 3.93 -10.96 -15.96
CA ASP A 206 5.19 -11.41 -16.54
C ASP A 206 6.19 -10.24 -16.71
N GLY A 207 5.69 -9.03 -17.00
CA GLY A 207 6.48 -7.78 -17.01
C GLY A 207 7.05 -7.42 -15.64
N VAL A 208 6.25 -7.54 -14.58
CA VAL A 208 6.72 -7.35 -13.19
C VAL A 208 7.81 -8.36 -12.85
N VAL A 209 7.62 -9.64 -13.20
CA VAL A 209 8.62 -10.69 -12.94
C VAL A 209 9.93 -10.39 -13.66
N ALA A 210 9.86 -9.93 -14.91
CA ALA A 210 11.05 -9.53 -15.66
C ALA A 210 11.77 -8.34 -15.00
N ALA A 211 11.01 -7.33 -14.54
CA ALA A 211 11.56 -6.17 -13.84
C ALA A 211 12.23 -6.55 -12.50
N LEU A 212 11.61 -7.44 -11.72
CA LEU A 212 12.19 -7.97 -10.48
C LEU A 212 13.49 -8.73 -10.75
N ARG A 213 13.51 -9.61 -11.77
CA ARG A 213 14.73 -10.34 -12.17
C ARG A 213 15.84 -9.40 -12.61
N HIS A 214 15.52 -8.34 -13.33
CA HIS A 214 16.51 -7.36 -13.76
C HIS A 214 17.04 -6.52 -12.59
N HIS A 215 16.19 -6.17 -11.63
CA HIS A 215 16.59 -5.36 -10.47
C HIS A 215 17.52 -6.13 -9.52
N HIS A 216 17.31 -7.45 -9.37
CA HIS A 216 18.05 -8.31 -8.44
C HIS A 216 19.11 -9.21 -9.12
N SER A 217 19.53 -8.89 -10.35
CA SER A 217 20.57 -9.64 -11.09
C SER A 217 21.99 -9.24 -10.72
#